data_AF-E1YCI7-F1
#
_entry.id   AF-E1YCI7-F1
#
_cell.length_a   1.000
_cell.length_b   1.000
_cell.length_c   1.000
_cell.angle_alpha   90.00
_cell.angle_beta   90.00
_cell.angle_gamma   90.00
#
_symmetry.space_group_name_H-M   'P 1'
#
loop_
_entity.id
_entity.type
_entity.pdbx_description
1 polymer ?
#
loop_
_entity_poly.entity_id
_entity_poly.type
_entity_poly.pdbx_seq_one_letter_code
_entity_poly.pdbx_strand_id
1 'polypeptide(L)' 'MEKDSEYIYTKYITTKSGKKIYAYQYGLKAFRIKIKSKKN' A
#
# COMPACT_ATOMS: atom_id res chain seq x y z
N MET A 1 -7.46 18.38 -15.09
CA MET A 1 -7.29 18.32 -13.61
C MET A 1 -6.55 17.03 -13.29
N GLU A 2 -5.23 17.09 -13.18
CA GLU A 2 -4.42 15.91 -12.87
C GLU A 2 -4.74 15.45 -11.45
N LYS A 3 -5.26 14.22 -11.33
CA LYS A 3 -5.47 13.58 -10.03
C LYS A 3 -4.14 13.06 -9.55
N ASP A 4 -3.41 13.93 -8.85
CA ASP A 4 -2.18 13.59 -8.15
C ASP A 4 -2.45 12.37 -7.26
N SER A 5 -1.99 11.23 -7.76
CA SER A 5 -2.23 9.92 -7.16
C SER A 5 -1.02 9.61 -6.32
N GLU A 6 -1.09 9.90 -5.03
CA GLU A 6 -0.01 9.59 -4.12
C GLU A 6 0.06 8.07 -3.90
N TYR A 7 1.27 7.52 -3.91
CA TYR A 7 1.52 6.10 -3.68
C TYR A 7 2.42 5.94 -2.46
N ILE A 8 2.05 5.02 -1.59
CA ILE A 8 2.89 4.59 -0.48
C ILE A 8 3.43 3.18 -0.74
N TYR A 9 4.63 2.92 -0.27
CA TYR A 9 5.27 1.61 -0.35
C TYR A 9 5.47 1.05 1.05
N THR A 10 4.96 -0.16 1.31
CA THR A 10 5.04 -0.81 2.62
C THR A 10 5.57 -2.23 2.51
N LYS A 11 6.36 -2.67 3.50
CA LYS A 11 6.91 -4.03 3.57
C LYS A 11 5.84 -5.09 3.88
N TYR A 12 4.75 -4.68 4.53
CA TYR A 12 3.64 -5.56 4.86
C TYR A 12 2.29 -4.83 4.80
N ILE A 13 1.22 -5.60 4.60
CA ILE A 13 -0.16 -5.14 4.76
C ILE A 13 -0.84 -5.96 5.85
N THR A 14 -1.77 -5.34 6.55
CA THR A 14 -2.59 -6.02 7.57
C THR A 14 -3.95 -6.30 6.97
N THR A 15 -4.36 -7.56 7.02
CA THR A 15 -5.71 -7.98 6.61
C THR A 15 -6.74 -7.54 7.65
N LYS A 16 -8.02 -7.51 7.30
CA LYS A 16 -9.11 -7.16 8.24
C LYS A 16 -9.17 -8.07 9.47
N SER A 17 -8.66 -9.30 9.39
CA SER A 17 -8.56 -10.23 10.51
C SER A 17 -7.32 -10.02 11.38
N GLY A 18 -6.47 -9.03 11.09
CA GLY A 18 -5.25 -8.72 11.85
C GLY A 18 -4.00 -9.48 11.39
N LYS A 19 -4.12 -10.42 10.44
CA LYS A 19 -2.96 -11.13 9.88
C LYS A 19 -2.11 -10.19 9.04
N LYS A 20 -0.78 -10.16 9.29
CA LYS A 20 0.21 -9.45 8.47
C LYS A 20 0.63 -10.33 7.29
N ILE A 21 0.59 -9.76 6.10
CA ILE A 21 1.09 -10.36 4.87
C ILE A 21 2.31 -9.55 4.46
N TYR A 22 3.46 -10.21 4.27
CA TYR A 22 4.71 -9.54 3.96
C TYR A 22 5.03 -9.67 2.47
N ALA A 23 5.59 -8.61 1.89
CA ALA A 23 5.86 -8.54 0.45
C ALA A 23 6.89 -9.59 0.01
N TYR A 24 7.89 -9.88 0.85
CA TYR A 24 8.94 -10.86 0.54
C TYR A 24 8.40 -12.28 0.33
N GLN A 25 7.26 -12.62 0.95
CA GLN A 25 6.60 -13.93 0.80
C GLN A 25 6.11 -14.15 -0.64
N TYR A 26 5.95 -13.06 -1.40
CA TYR A 26 5.53 -13.05 -2.79
C TYR A 26 6.69 -12.65 -3.73
N GLY A 27 7.93 -12.66 -3.26
CA GLY A 27 9.10 -12.22 -4.03
C GLY A 27 9.16 -10.71 -4.28
N LEU A 28 8.36 -9.92 -3.57
CA LEU A 28 8.31 -8.47 -3.70
C LEU A 28 9.12 -7.78 -2.60
N LYS A 29 9.69 -6.61 -2.92
CA LYS A 29 10.36 -5.76 -1.92
C LYS A 29 9.37 -4.97 -1.06
N ALA A 30 8.24 -4.55 -1.64
CA ALA A 30 7.18 -3.80 -0.98
C ALA A 30 5.85 -3.92 -1.76
N PHE A 31 4.74 -3.69 -1.06
CA PHE A 31 3.42 -3.47 -1.66
C PHE A 31 3.27 -1.99 -2.05
N ARG A 32 2.80 -1.73 -3.27
CA ARG A 32 2.44 -0.39 -3.74
C ARG A 32 0.96 -0.14 -3.48
N ILE A 33 0.65 0.84 -2.63
CA ILE A 33 -0.73 1.19 -2.28
C ILE A 33 -1.02 2.58 -2.82
N LYS A 34 -2.06 2.69 -3.66
CA LYS A 34 -2.57 3.97 -4.12
C LYS A 34 -3.40 4.60 -3.01
N ILE A 35 -2.98 5.75 -2.52
CA ILE A 35 -3.79 6.53 -1.60
C ILE A 35 -4.58 7.56 -2.41
N LYS A 36 -5.82 7.82 -1.99
CA LYS A 36 -6.58 8.94 -2.54
C LYS A 36 -6.10 10.18 -1.78
N SER A 37 -5.42 11.09 -2.48
CA SER A 37 -5.11 12.40 -1.90
C SER A 37 -6.44 13.04 -1.50
N LYS A 38 -6.67 13.16 -0.19
CA LYS A 38 -7.83 13.86 0.35
C LYS A 38 -7.46 15.33 0.32
N LYS A 39 -7.90 16.03 -0.73
CA LYS A 39 -7.81 17.49 -0.80
C LYS A 39 -8.68 18.03 0.35
N ASN A 40 -8.02 18.44 1.42
CA ASN A 40 -8.66 19.03 2.60
C ASN A 40 -9.02 20.50 2.34
#